data_AF-A0A9E6JLZ4-F1
#
_entry.id   AF-A0A9E6JLZ4-F1
#
_cell.length_a   1.000
_cell.length_b   1.000
_cell.length_c   1.000
_cell.angle_alpha   90.00
_cell.angle_beta   90.00
_cell.angle_gamma   90.00
#
_symmetry.space_group_name_H-M   'P 1'
#
loop_
_entity.id
_entity.type
_entity.pdbx_description
1 polymer ?
#
loop_
_entity_poly.entity_id
_entity_poly.type
_entity_poly.pdbx_seq_one_letter_code
_entity_poly.pdbx_strand_id
1 'polypeptide(L)'
;MLNFANKLGAYPSVLLVLAVFIAASVLCAAFIRRFTPWLLFERESAGSGQVVGPAIGTMFALVFAMVTVAVWQNFDRVGSAVEEEAHCLHNIYRSMEPYPPEVREPVRGLLRDYLRQVVDREWASIQTHDVSEDPAARRLITEVDARIT
;
A
#
# COMPACT_ATOMS: atom_id res chain seq x y z
N MET A 1 -12.52 25.99 8.50
CA MET A 1 -11.97 25.31 9.69
C MET A 1 -12.35 23.82 9.79
N LEU A 2 -13.44 23.36 9.19
CA LEU A 2 -13.87 21.94 9.19
C LEU A 2 -12.97 20.98 8.35
N ASN A 3 -12.14 21.49 7.45
CA ASN A 3 -11.25 20.67 6.60
C ASN A 3 -9.98 20.15 7.31
N PHE A 4 -9.60 20.75 8.46
CA PHE A 4 -8.41 20.33 9.21
C PHE A 4 -8.67 19.06 10.03
N ALA A 5 -9.91 18.89 10.52
CA ALA A 5 -10.34 17.71 11.26
C ALA A 5 -10.40 16.44 10.38
N ASN A 6 -10.72 16.57 9.08
CA ASN A 6 -10.74 15.43 8.16
C ASN A 6 -9.32 15.01 7.73
N LYS A 7 -8.39 15.97 7.56
CA LYS A 7 -6.97 15.63 7.33
C LYS A 7 -6.36 14.86 8.51
N LEU A 8 -6.80 15.14 9.74
CA LEU A 8 -6.39 14.41 10.95
C LEU A 8 -6.77 12.91 10.91
N GLY A 9 -7.76 12.51 10.12
CA GLY A 9 -8.22 11.12 9.97
C GLY A 9 -7.35 10.23 9.08
N ALA A 10 -6.45 10.79 8.26
CA ALA A 10 -5.50 10.05 7.42
C ALA A 10 -4.14 9.82 8.10
N TYR A 11 -3.82 10.60 9.14
CA TYR A 11 -2.59 10.43 9.92
C TYR A 11 -2.61 9.36 11.02
N PRO A 12 -3.74 8.83 11.54
CA PRO A 12 -3.69 7.90 12.67
C PRO A 12 -3.10 6.56 12.24
N SER A 13 -3.32 6.11 11.00
CA SER A 13 -2.70 4.89 10.47
C SER A 13 -1.19 5.05 10.31
N VAL A 14 -0.72 6.16 9.74
CA VAL A 14 0.72 6.47 9.63
C VAL A 14 1.36 6.63 11.01
N LEU A 15 0.71 7.33 11.93
CA LEU A 15 1.15 7.49 13.32
C LEU A 15 1.14 6.16 14.07
N LEU A 16 0.19 5.26 13.82
CA LEU A 16 0.09 3.95 14.43
C LEU A 16 1.19 3.03 13.89
N VAL A 17 1.45 3.03 12.58
CA VAL A 17 2.58 2.31 11.98
C VAL A 17 3.90 2.82 12.56
N LEU A 18 4.08 4.14 12.64
CA LEU A 18 5.27 4.76 13.22
C LEU A 18 5.40 4.43 14.72
N ALA A 19 4.30 4.49 15.48
CA ALA A 19 4.27 4.17 16.90
C ALA A 19 4.56 2.68 17.14
N VAL A 20 4.04 1.77 16.31
CA VAL A 20 4.36 0.34 16.36
C VAL A 20 5.83 0.13 16.05
N PHE A 21 6.39 0.84 15.07
CA PHE A 21 7.80 0.75 14.74
C PHE A 21 8.70 1.24 15.87
N ILE A 22 8.36 2.38 16.47
CA ILE A 22 9.06 2.93 17.64
C ILE A 22 8.91 1.98 18.83
N ALA A 23 7.70 1.49 19.11
CA ALA A 23 7.44 0.55 20.20
C ALA A 23 8.18 -0.77 20.01
N ALA A 24 8.24 -1.31 18.79
CA ALA A 24 9.01 -2.51 18.46
C ALA A 24 10.51 -2.27 18.63
N SER A 25 11.02 -1.10 18.21
CA SER A 25 12.42 -0.73 18.38
C SER A 25 12.79 -0.56 19.87
N VAL A 26 11.92 0.09 20.66
CA VAL A 26 12.09 0.26 22.11
C VAL A 26 11.95 -1.08 22.83
N LEU A 27 10.99 -1.93 22.47
CA LEU A 27 10.83 -3.29 22.99
C LEU A 27 12.04 -4.14 22.67
N CYS A 28 12.58 -4.04 21.45
CA CYS A 28 13.79 -4.76 21.06
C CYS A 28 14.99 -4.29 21.89
N ALA A 29 15.20 -2.97 22.01
CA ALA A 29 16.26 -2.41 22.85
C ALA A 29 16.11 -2.77 24.33
N ALA A 30 14.88 -2.73 24.86
CA ALA A 30 14.58 -3.10 26.24
C ALA A 30 14.75 -4.61 26.47
N PHE A 31 14.33 -5.44 25.51
CA PHE A 31 14.51 -6.89 25.54
C PHE A 31 15.99 -7.25 25.52
N ILE A 32 16.78 -6.63 24.63
CA ILE A 32 18.23 -6.74 24.60
C ILE A 32 18.81 -6.35 25.97
N ARG A 33 18.50 -5.16 26.48
CA ARG A 33 19.01 -4.70 27.80
C ARG A 33 18.58 -5.60 28.96
N ARG A 34 17.39 -6.21 28.89
CA ARG A 34 16.82 -7.05 29.96
C ARG A 34 17.33 -8.49 29.93
N PHE A 35 17.65 -9.03 28.75
CA PHE A 35 18.20 -10.38 28.57
C PHE A 35 19.73 -10.43 28.62
N THR A 36 20.41 -9.31 28.33
CA THR A 36 21.86 -9.15 28.49
C THR A 36 22.37 -9.55 29.89
N PRO A 37 21.77 -9.11 31.02
CA PRO A 37 22.23 -9.52 32.34
C PRO A 37 21.97 -11.00 32.64
N TRP A 38 21.01 -11.67 31.99
CA TRP A 38 20.74 -13.10 32.18
C TRP A 38 21.68 -14.00 31.36
N LEU A 39 22.16 -13.52 30.21
CA LEU A 39 23.06 -14.27 29.34
C LEU A 39 24.55 -14.06 29.64
N LEU A 40 24.89 -12.97 30.34
CA LEU A 40 26.24 -12.65 30.84
C LEU A 40 26.45 -13.09 32.30
N PHE A 41 25.57 -13.95 32.83
CA PHE A 41 25.72 -14.55 34.16
C PHE A 41 26.78 -15.67 34.17
N GLU A 42 27.97 -15.37 33.66
CA GLU A 42 29.21 -16.10 33.98
C GLU A 42 30.34 -15.08 33.92
N ARG A 43 30.60 -14.50 35.08
CA ARG A 43 31.55 -13.43 35.36
C ARG A 43 33.02 -13.88 35.22
N GLU A 44 33.27 -14.95 34.48
CA GLU A 44 34.54 -15.68 34.42
C GLU A 44 35.07 -15.81 32.99
N SER A 45 34.22 -15.73 31.96
CA SER A 45 34.66 -15.84 30.56
C SER A 45 34.51 -14.50 29.83
N ALA A 46 35.61 -13.75 29.75
CA ALA A 46 35.72 -12.47 29.03
C ALA A 46 35.38 -12.51 27.52
N GLY A 47 34.84 -13.63 27.00
CA GLY A 47 34.54 -13.83 25.57
C GLY A 47 33.06 -14.05 25.21
N SER A 48 32.16 -14.36 26.17
CA SER A 48 30.78 -14.75 25.82
C SER A 48 29.91 -13.59 25.31
N GLY A 49 30.10 -12.38 25.86
CA GLY A 49 29.42 -11.17 25.39
C GLY A 49 29.75 -10.77 23.95
N GLN A 50 30.91 -11.21 23.45
CA GLN A 50 31.41 -10.83 22.12
C GLN A 50 30.68 -11.56 20.98
N VAL A 51 30.05 -12.71 21.27
CA VAL A 51 29.39 -13.55 20.25
C VAL A 51 27.87 -13.34 20.23
N VAL A 52 27.24 -13.19 21.39
CA VAL A 52 25.76 -13.14 21.46
C VAL A 52 25.18 -11.78 21.06
N GLY A 53 25.85 -10.68 21.40
CA GLY A 53 25.40 -9.33 21.02
C GLY A 53 25.22 -9.17 19.50
N PRO A 54 26.25 -9.50 18.68
CA PRO A 54 26.14 -9.45 17.23
C PRO A 54 25.05 -10.36 16.65
N ALA A 55 24.88 -11.58 17.17
CA ALA A 55 23.91 -12.57 16.66
C ALA A 55 22.45 -12.09 16.77
N ILE A 56 22.09 -11.41 17.87
CA ILE A 56 20.75 -10.83 18.04
C ILE A 56 20.56 -9.65 17.08
N GLY A 57 21.60 -8.82 16.91
CA GLY A 57 21.59 -7.71 15.95
C GLY A 57 21.38 -8.17 14.51
N THR A 58 22.02 -9.26 14.08
CA THR A 58 21.82 -9.85 12.74
C THR A 58 20.41 -10.39 12.55
N MET A 59 19.85 -11.08 13.55
CA MET A 59 18.48 -11.59 13.45
C MET A 59 17.45 -10.47 13.35
N PHE A 60 17.65 -9.36 14.08
CA PHE A 60 16.83 -8.16 13.94
C PHE A 60 16.98 -7.51 12.56
N ALA A 61 18.23 -7.31 12.10
CA ALA A 61 18.50 -6.73 10.79
C ALA A 61 17.86 -7.54 9.66
N LEU A 62 17.83 -8.87 9.78
CA LEU A 62 17.19 -9.77 8.81
C LEU A 62 15.68 -9.55 8.76
N VAL A 63 15.00 -9.51 9.91
CA VAL A 63 13.55 -9.27 9.96
C VAL A 63 13.21 -7.86 9.45
N PHE A 64 13.97 -6.85 9.86
CA PHE A 64 13.81 -5.47 9.39
C PHE A 64 13.97 -5.37 7.87
N ALA A 65 14.96 -6.06 7.30
CA ALA A 65 15.16 -6.12 5.86
C ALA A 65 13.95 -6.74 5.14
N MET A 66 13.41 -7.86 5.65
CA MET A 66 12.23 -8.50 5.07
C MET A 66 10.99 -7.60 5.12
N VAL A 67 10.73 -6.95 6.26
CA VAL A 67 9.61 -6.01 6.40
C VAL A 67 9.75 -4.84 5.44
N THR A 68 10.96 -4.29 5.31
CA THR A 68 11.24 -3.18 4.39
C THR A 68 10.94 -3.59 2.94
N VAL A 69 11.44 -4.74 2.51
CA VAL A 69 11.18 -5.25 1.14
C VAL A 69 9.69 -5.46 0.91
N ALA A 70 8.96 -6.03 1.87
CA ALA A 70 7.52 -6.26 1.74
C ALA A 70 6.73 -4.95 1.55
N VAL A 71 7.10 -3.88 2.25
CA VAL A 71 6.47 -2.56 2.10
C VAL A 71 6.72 -2.00 0.69
N TRP A 72 7.97 -2.07 0.21
CA TRP A 72 8.32 -1.60 -1.13
C TRP A 72 7.60 -2.40 -2.22
N GLN A 73 7.54 -3.73 -2.10
CA GLN A 73 6.81 -4.59 -3.03
C GLN A 73 5.31 -4.29 -3.06
N ASN A 74 4.71 -3.98 -1.90
CA ASN A 74 3.30 -3.60 -1.85
C ASN A 74 3.04 -2.29 -2.58
N PHE A 75 3.92 -1.29 -2.38
CA PHE A 75 3.82 -0.02 -3.10
C PHE A 75 3.95 -0.21 -4.62
N ASP A 76 4.95 -1.00 -5.05
CA ASP A 76 5.21 -1.30 -6.45
C ASP A 76 4.03 -2.03 -7.12
N ARG A 77 3.44 -3.02 -6.44
CA ARG A 77 2.26 -3.76 -6.92
C ARG A 77 1.04 -2.87 -7.14
N VAL A 78 0.78 -1.91 -6.25
CA VAL A 78 -0.35 -0.98 -6.40
C VAL A 78 -0.10 -0.07 -7.62
N GLY A 79 1.13 0.41 -7.77
CA GLY A 79 1.52 1.20 -8.95
C GLY A 79 1.35 0.43 -10.26
N SER A 80 1.84 -0.81 -10.32
CA SER A 80 1.75 -1.63 -11.54
C SER A 80 0.30 -1.93 -11.93
N ALA A 81 -0.59 -2.15 -10.96
CA ALA A 81 -2.01 -2.40 -11.22
C ALA A 81 -2.71 -1.18 -11.86
N VAL A 82 -2.45 0.03 -11.34
CA VAL A 82 -3.00 1.28 -11.90
C VAL A 82 -2.45 1.53 -13.30
N GLU A 83 -1.18 1.25 -13.53
CA GLU A 83 -0.55 1.39 -14.85
C GLU A 83 -1.16 0.41 -15.87
N GLU A 84 -1.33 -0.86 -15.49
CA GLU A 84 -1.96 -1.88 -16.34
C GLU A 84 -3.40 -1.50 -16.71
N GLU A 85 -4.18 -1.03 -15.74
CA GLU A 85 -5.55 -0.55 -15.98
C GLU A 85 -5.57 0.64 -16.94
N ALA A 86 -4.73 1.65 -16.70
CA ALA A 86 -4.62 2.82 -17.57
C ALA A 86 -4.23 2.42 -19.02
N HIS A 87 -3.32 1.45 -19.17
CA HIS A 87 -2.96 0.90 -20.47
C HIS A 87 -4.13 0.18 -21.14
N CYS A 88 -4.89 -0.64 -20.41
CA CYS A 88 -6.07 -1.33 -20.94
C CYS A 88 -7.10 -0.32 -21.47
N LEU A 89 -7.45 0.69 -20.67
CA LEU A 89 -8.40 1.73 -21.08
C LEU A 89 -7.92 2.53 -22.29
N HIS A 90 -6.63 2.87 -22.33
CA HIS A 90 -6.02 3.56 -23.46
C HIS A 90 -6.10 2.71 -24.75
N ASN A 91 -5.82 1.41 -24.63
CA ASN A 91 -5.89 0.49 -25.75
C ASN A 91 -7.32 0.37 -26.30
N ILE A 92 -8.33 0.26 -25.43
CA ILE A 92 -9.74 0.23 -25.85
C ILE A 92 -10.09 1.55 -26.54
N TYR A 93 -9.74 2.70 -25.95
CA TYR A 93 -10.03 4.02 -26.51
C TYR A 93 -9.47 4.21 -27.93
N ARG A 94 -8.23 3.75 -28.16
CA ARG A 94 -7.58 3.77 -29.49
C ARG A 94 -8.15 2.74 -30.45
N SER A 95 -8.51 1.56 -29.95
CA SER A 95 -9.12 0.50 -30.78
C SER A 95 -10.48 0.90 -31.35
N MET A 96 -11.17 1.88 -30.74
CA MET A 96 -12.44 2.41 -31.25
C MET A 96 -12.27 3.43 -32.40
N GLU A 97 -11.06 3.87 -32.72
CA GLU A 97 -10.80 4.89 -33.75
C GLU A 97 -11.26 4.51 -35.17
N PRO A 98 -11.21 3.25 -35.62
CA PRO A 98 -11.74 2.85 -36.93
C PRO A 98 -13.27 2.80 -37.01
N TYR A 99 -13.98 2.75 -35.88
CA TYR A 99 -15.42 2.54 -35.85
C TYR A 99 -16.21 3.81 -36.15
N PRO A 100 -17.41 3.72 -36.75
CA PRO A 100 -18.30 4.87 -36.96
C PRO A 100 -18.62 5.63 -35.67
N PRO A 101 -18.90 6.94 -35.74
CA PRO A 101 -19.16 7.78 -34.57
C PRO A 101 -20.35 7.29 -33.73
N GLU A 102 -21.34 6.63 -34.34
CA GLU A 102 -22.51 6.11 -33.60
C GLU A 102 -22.14 5.03 -32.58
N VAL A 103 -21.04 4.30 -32.81
CA VAL A 103 -20.55 3.24 -31.91
C VAL A 103 -19.37 3.75 -31.06
N ARG A 104 -18.53 4.60 -31.66
CA ARG A 104 -17.32 5.14 -31.01
C ARG A 104 -17.63 6.07 -29.84
N GLU A 105 -18.50 7.06 -30.04
CA GLU A 105 -18.77 8.09 -29.04
C GLU A 105 -19.40 7.53 -27.74
N PRO A 106 -20.38 6.61 -27.79
CA PRO A 106 -20.92 6.00 -26.56
C PRO A 106 -19.87 5.27 -25.73
N VAL A 107 -19.01 4.46 -26.37
CA VAL A 107 -17.97 3.69 -25.66
C VAL A 107 -16.89 4.62 -25.08
N ARG A 108 -16.47 5.64 -25.84
CA ARG A 108 -15.54 6.67 -25.33
C ARG A 108 -16.14 7.47 -24.17
N GLY A 109 -17.45 7.73 -24.21
CA GLY A 109 -18.19 8.33 -23.10
C GLY A 109 -18.13 7.47 -21.83
N LEU A 110 -18.46 6.19 -21.94
CA LEU A 110 -18.41 5.24 -20.82
C LEU A 110 -17.01 5.13 -20.21
N LEU A 111 -15.96 5.05 -21.03
CA LEU A 111 -14.56 5.04 -20.58
C LEU A 111 -14.20 6.32 -19.80
N ARG A 112 -14.64 7.49 -20.28
CA ARG A 112 -14.41 8.77 -19.60
C ARG A 112 -15.15 8.88 -18.28
N ASP A 113 -16.37 8.36 -18.22
CA ASP A 113 -17.18 8.41 -17.01
C ASP A 113 -16.66 7.43 -15.96
N TYR A 114 -16.18 6.26 -16.39
CA TYR A 114 -15.45 5.33 -15.52
C TYR A 114 -14.20 5.98 -14.92
N LEU A 115 -13.36 6.60 -15.75
CA LEU A 115 -12.14 7.28 -15.28
C LEU A 115 -12.45 8.41 -14.29
N ARG A 116 -13.49 9.20 -14.53
CA ARG A 116 -13.93 10.21 -13.55
C ARG A 116 -14.40 9.57 -12.25
N GLN A 117 -15.16 8.48 -12.31
CA GLN A 117 -15.61 7.80 -11.11
C GLN A 117 -14.41 7.29 -10.28
N VAL A 118 -13.44 6.63 -10.90
CA VAL A 118 -12.26 6.10 -10.21
C VAL A 118 -11.44 7.23 -9.57
N VAL A 119 -11.14 8.29 -10.33
CA VAL A 119 -10.29 9.39 -9.84
C VAL A 119 -11.00 10.28 -8.82
N ASP A 120 -12.26 10.64 -9.07
CA ASP A 120 -12.98 11.60 -8.21
C ASP A 120 -13.61 10.93 -6.99
N ARG A 121 -13.99 9.64 -7.08
CA ARG A 121 -14.65 8.91 -5.99
C ARG A 121 -13.75 7.90 -5.31
N GLU A 122 -13.23 6.90 -6.03
CA GLU A 122 -12.49 5.81 -5.38
C GLU A 122 -11.18 6.31 -4.76
N TRP A 123 -10.43 7.16 -5.45
CA TRP A 123 -9.21 7.72 -4.86
C TRP A 123 -9.50 8.67 -3.68
N ALA A 124 -10.62 9.40 -3.74
CA ALA A 124 -11.07 10.24 -2.63
C ALA A 124 -11.58 9.40 -1.44
N SER A 125 -12.16 8.23 -1.69
CA SER A 125 -12.63 7.31 -0.64
C SER A 125 -11.46 6.63 0.07
N ILE A 126 -10.39 6.29 -0.66
CA ILE A 126 -9.11 5.82 -0.07
C ILE A 126 -8.55 6.86 0.90
N GLN A 127 -8.61 8.15 0.56
CA GLN A 127 -8.18 9.23 1.45
C GLN A 127 -9.08 9.39 2.70
N THR A 128 -10.35 8.98 2.59
CA THR A 128 -11.36 9.10 3.66
C THR A 128 -11.53 7.80 4.46
N HIS A 129 -10.67 6.80 4.23
CA HIS A 129 -10.71 5.47 4.87
C HIS A 129 -11.98 4.64 4.58
N ASP A 130 -12.77 5.00 3.57
CA ASP A 130 -13.94 4.26 3.12
C ASP A 130 -13.56 3.40 1.91
N VAL A 131 -13.04 2.20 2.20
CA VAL A 131 -12.64 1.21 1.18
C VAL A 131 -13.86 0.37 0.80
N SER A 132 -14.93 1.04 0.38
CA SER A 132 -16.05 0.40 -0.29
C SER A 132 -15.77 0.42 -1.80
N GLU A 133 -15.69 -0.75 -2.43
CA GLU A 133 -15.68 -0.85 -3.90
C GLU A 133 -16.89 -0.09 -4.45
N ASP A 134 -16.70 0.86 -5.35
CA ASP A 134 -17.81 1.65 -5.86
C ASP A 134 -18.63 0.80 -6.84
N PRO A 135 -19.89 0.43 -6.51
CA PRO A 135 -20.72 -0.36 -7.40
C PRO A 135 -21.01 0.35 -8.73
N ALA A 136 -20.82 1.68 -8.82
CA ALA A 136 -20.95 2.42 -10.07
C ALA A 136 -19.79 2.16 -11.03
N ALA A 137 -18.54 2.14 -10.55
CA ALA A 137 -17.37 1.86 -11.39
C ALA A 137 -17.46 0.46 -12.01
N ARG A 138 -17.87 -0.53 -11.20
CA ARG A 138 -18.06 -1.91 -11.65
C ARG A 138 -19.19 -2.07 -12.68
N ARG A 139 -20.23 -1.24 -12.64
CA ARG A 139 -21.30 -1.26 -13.65
C ARG A 139 -20.83 -0.74 -14.99
N LEU A 140 -20.03 0.33 -14.99
CA LEU A 140 -19.53 0.95 -16.22
C LEU A 140 -18.60 0.00 -16.99
N ILE A 141 -17.71 -0.72 -16.30
CA ILE A 141 -16.84 -1.70 -16.98
C ILE A 141 -17.63 -2.88 -17.54
N THR A 142 -18.67 -3.33 -16.84
CA THR A 142 -19.55 -4.42 -17.32
C THR A 142 -20.35 -3.98 -18.55
N GLU A 143 -20.77 -2.72 -18.61
CA GLU A 143 -21.51 -2.18 -19.75
C GLU A 143 -20.63 -1.95 -20.98
N VAL A 144 -19.35 -1.63 -20.78
CA VAL A 144 -18.35 -1.61 -21.85
C VAL A 144 -18.16 -3.02 -22.41
N ASP A 145 -17.96 -4.02 -21.55
CA ASP A 145 -17.77 -5.42 -21.96
C ASP A 145 -18.96 -5.97 -22.76
N ALA A 146 -20.18 -5.67 -22.31
CA ALA A 146 -21.43 -6.05 -22.97
C ALA A 146 -21.65 -5.37 -24.35
N ARG A 147 -20.93 -4.29 -24.65
CA ARG A 147 -21.01 -3.58 -25.94
C ARG A 147 -19.92 -3.96 -26.93
N ILE A 148 -18.83 -4.56 -26.44
CA ILE A 148 -17.67 -4.97 -27.25
C ILE A 148 -17.79 -6.44 -27.68
N THR A 149 -18.49 -7.28 -26.91
CA THR A 149 -18.81 -8.68 -27.24
C THR A 149 -20.07 -8.78 -28.10
#